data_AF-A0A0D7AAE9-F1
#
_entry.id   AF-A0A0D7AAE9-F1
#
_cell.length_a   1.000
_cell.length_b   1.000
_cell.length_c   1.000
_cell.angle_alpha   90.00
_cell.angle_beta   90.00
_cell.angle_gamma   90.00
#
_symmetry.space_group_name_H-M   'P 1'
#
loop_
_entity.id
_entity.type
_entity.pdbx_description
1 polymer ?
#
loop_
_entity_poly.entity_id
_entity_poly.type
_entity_poly.pdbx_seq_one_letter_code
_entity_poly.pdbx_strand_id
1 'polypeptide(L)'
;MNGHITAAPPLALPTLDRLGARVNDDVDAPGIARTWFTLFAKNVEAHDIDGVLDLFLADALWKDLLVFTWDFRTLHGTQKIATFLHDRLPSAHAHAFTLKCELVVVQIALF
;
A
#
# COMPACT_ATOMS: atom_id res chain seq x y z
N MET A 1 -9.85 33.37 -5.98
CA MET A 1 -9.32 32.04 -6.36
C MET A 1 -8.68 31.46 -5.11
N ASN A 2 -9.49 30.81 -4.27
CA ASN A 2 -9.02 30.32 -2.98
C ASN A 2 -8.79 28.83 -3.18
N GLY A 3 -7.57 28.47 -3.58
CA GLY A 3 -7.17 27.07 -3.63
C GLY A 3 -7.23 26.52 -2.22
N HIS A 4 -8.20 25.64 -1.95
CA HIS A 4 -8.13 24.78 -0.79
C HIS A 4 -6.87 23.93 -0.96
N ILE A 5 -5.78 24.35 -0.33
CA ILE A 5 -4.60 23.53 -0.16
C ILE A 5 -5.03 22.44 0.82
N THR A 6 -5.50 21.30 0.30
CA THR A 6 -5.75 20.12 1.12
C THR A 6 -4.41 19.71 1.68
N ALA A 7 -4.14 20.11 2.93
CA ALA A 7 -2.95 19.71 3.65
C ALA A 7 -2.97 18.18 3.78
N ALA A 8 -1.81 17.54 3.54
CA ALA A 8 -1.69 16.10 3.76
C ALA A 8 -2.05 15.78 5.21
N PRO A 9 -2.71 14.63 5.48
CA PRO A 9 -3.03 14.23 6.84
C PRO A 9 -1.76 14.16 7.71
N PRO A 10 -1.86 14.35 9.04
CA PRO A 10 -0.71 14.22 9.94
C PRO A 10 -0.11 12.82 9.85
N LEU A 11 1.23 12.72 9.77
CA LEU A 11 1.91 11.42 9.77
C LEU A 11 1.74 10.74 11.12
N ALA A 12 1.00 9.63 11.15
CA ALA A 12 0.83 8.79 12.32
C ALA A 12 0.95 7.32 11.91
N LEU A 13 1.69 6.53 12.69
CA LEU A 13 1.78 5.09 12.42
C LEU A 13 0.40 4.42 12.60
N PRO A 14 0.06 3.42 11.77
CA PRO A 14 -1.20 2.68 11.91
C PRO A 14 -1.09 1.67 13.06
N THR A 15 -0.94 2.17 14.29
CA THR A 15 -0.94 1.33 15.49
C THR A 15 -2.36 0.89 15.83
N LEU A 16 -2.48 -0.26 16.50
CA LEU A 16 -3.78 -0.76 16.98
C LEU A 16 -4.50 0.26 17.86
N ASP A 17 -3.76 0.98 18.70
CA ASP A 17 -4.29 2.06 19.54
C ASP A 17 -4.97 3.15 18.72
N ARG A 18 -4.32 3.56 17.62
CA ARG A 18 -4.88 4.55 16.70
C ARG A 18 -6.14 4.04 16.01
N LEU A 19 -6.16 2.76 15.66
CA LEU A 19 -7.32 2.12 15.02
C LEU A 19 -8.45 1.80 16.01
N GLY A 20 -8.23 2.01 17.32
CA GLY A 20 -9.17 1.58 18.35
C GLY A 20 -9.44 0.08 18.33
N ALA A 21 -8.49 -0.70 17.80
CA ALA A 21 -8.66 -2.12 17.52
C ALA A 21 -7.84 -2.98 18.47
N ARG A 22 -8.30 -4.21 18.70
CA ARG A 22 -7.53 -5.26 19.37
C ARG A 22 -7.49 -6.48 18.45
N VAL A 23 -6.34 -7.14 18.40
CA VAL A 23 -6.18 -8.38 17.65
C VAL A 23 -6.54 -9.52 18.59
N ASN A 24 -7.43 -10.41 18.14
CA ASN A 24 -7.77 -11.62 18.90
C ASN A 24 -6.63 -12.64 18.80
N ASP A 25 -6.45 -13.46 19.83
CA ASP A 25 -5.39 -14.47 19.90
C ASP A 25 -5.55 -15.58 18.83
N ASP A 26 -6.76 -15.79 18.33
CA ASP A 26 -7.12 -16.79 17.33
C ASP A 26 -7.13 -16.26 15.89
N VAL A 27 -6.53 -15.08 15.65
CA VAL A 27 -6.50 -14.48 14.32
C VAL A 27 -5.72 -15.35 13.32
N ASP A 28 -6.34 -15.69 12.19
CA ASP A 28 -5.65 -16.27 11.03
C ASP A 28 -4.98 -15.16 10.21
N ALA A 29 -3.88 -14.62 10.73
CA ALA A 29 -3.13 -13.55 10.05
C ALA A 29 -2.68 -13.94 8.62
N PRO A 30 -2.18 -15.17 8.35
CA PRO A 30 -1.87 -15.59 6.98
C PRO A 30 -3.08 -15.60 6.05
N GLY A 31 -4.25 -16.05 6.51
CA GLY A 31 -5.50 -16.04 5.75
C GLY A 31 -5.98 -14.63 5.41
N ILE A 32 -5.90 -13.71 6.37
CA ILE A 32 -6.23 -12.29 6.18
C ILE A 32 -5.28 -11.65 5.17
N ALA A 33 -3.97 -11.86 5.32
CA ALA A 33 -2.97 -11.32 4.40
C ALA A 33 -3.18 -11.82 2.97
N ARG A 34 -3.47 -13.13 2.81
CA ARG A 34 -3.75 -13.71 1.49
C ARG A 34 -5.02 -13.14 0.87
N THR A 35 -6.10 -12.99 1.64
CA THR A 35 -7.34 -12.38 1.15
C THR A 35 -7.12 -10.95 0.68
N TRP A 36 -6.48 -10.12 1.51
CA TRP A 36 -6.15 -8.73 1.15
C TRP A 36 -5.27 -8.67 -0.11
N PHE A 37 -4.23 -9.50 -0.17
CA PHE A 37 -3.30 -9.52 -1.30
C PHE A 37 -3.95 -9.97 -2.61
N THR A 38 -4.83 -10.97 -2.57
CA THR A 38 -5.58 -11.42 -3.75
C THR A 38 -6.46 -10.31 -4.31
N LEU A 39 -7.14 -9.55 -3.45
CA LEU A 39 -7.94 -8.39 -3.87
C LEU A 39 -7.05 -7.29 -4.46
N PHE A 40 -5.94 -6.97 -3.79
CA PHE A 40 -4.99 -5.98 -4.26
C PHE A 40 -4.43 -6.33 -5.65
N ALA A 41 -3.92 -7.55 -5.82
CA ALA A 41 -3.35 -8.03 -7.07
C ALA A 41 -4.38 -7.97 -8.21
N LYS A 42 -5.61 -8.44 -7.95
CA LYS A 42 -6.71 -8.38 -8.92
C LYS A 42 -6.99 -6.95 -9.38
N ASN A 43 -7.10 -6.00 -8.44
CA ASN A 43 -7.43 -4.61 -8.78
C ASN A 43 -6.27 -3.93 -9.52
N VAL A 44 -5.02 -4.21 -9.13
CA VAL A 44 -3.84 -3.70 -9.85
C VAL A 44 -3.77 -4.24 -11.28
N GLU A 45 -3.96 -5.55 -11.47
CA GLU A 45 -3.93 -6.18 -12.80
C GLU A 45 -5.07 -5.68 -13.70
N ALA A 46 -6.22 -5.34 -13.13
CA ALA A 46 -7.36 -4.77 -13.85
C ALA A 46 -7.24 -3.25 -14.11
N HIS A 47 -6.18 -2.59 -13.62
CA HIS A 47 -6.05 -1.13 -13.57
C HIS A 47 -7.23 -0.44 -12.86
N ASP A 48 -7.86 -1.11 -11.90
CA ASP A 48 -8.95 -0.60 -11.08
C ASP A 48 -8.38 0.16 -9.88
N ILE A 49 -8.06 1.44 -10.09
CA ILE A 49 -7.40 2.27 -9.09
C ILE A 49 -8.32 2.54 -7.90
N ASP A 50 -9.60 2.75 -8.14
CA ASP A 50 -10.58 2.94 -7.06
C ASP A 50 -10.66 1.69 -6.18
N GLY A 51 -10.74 0.51 -6.81
CA GLY A 51 -10.70 -0.78 -6.10
C GLY A 51 -9.39 -1.01 -5.34
N VAL A 52 -8.24 -0.53 -5.83
CA VAL A 52 -6.98 -0.55 -5.07
C VAL A 52 -7.08 0.35 -3.84
N LEU A 53 -7.56 1.59 -4.01
CA LEU A 53 -7.62 2.60 -2.95
C LEU A 53 -8.60 2.22 -1.82
N ASP A 54 -9.67 1.49 -2.12
CA ASP A 54 -10.62 0.96 -1.13
C ASP A 54 -9.96 0.00 -0.11
N LEU A 55 -8.79 -0.57 -0.45
CA LEU A 55 -8.02 -1.43 0.44
C LEU A 55 -7.12 -0.65 1.41
N PHE A 56 -7.06 0.68 1.28
CA PHE A 56 -6.19 1.56 2.06
C PHE A 56 -6.97 2.50 2.97
N LEU A 57 -6.38 2.82 4.12
CA LEU A 57 -6.84 3.94 4.95
C LEU A 57 -6.57 5.28 4.23
N ALA A 58 -7.36 6.30 4.52
CA ALA A 58 -7.26 7.62 3.88
C ALA A 58 -5.85 8.23 3.94
N ASP A 59 -5.09 7.94 5.01
CA ASP A 59 -3.73 8.41 5.25
C ASP A 59 -2.68 7.29 5.07
N ALA A 60 -2.97 6.31 4.22
CA ALA A 60 -2.04 5.22 3.94
C ALA A 60 -0.67 5.71 3.45
N LEU A 61 0.35 4.91 3.75
CA LEU A 61 1.70 5.07 3.25
C LEU A 61 1.97 4.01 2.18
N TRP A 62 2.33 4.45 0.99
CA TRP A 62 2.80 3.59 -0.09
C TRP A 62 4.29 3.76 -0.27
N LYS A 63 5.04 2.67 -0.16
CA LYS A 63 6.48 2.66 -0.44
C LYS A 63 6.74 1.97 -1.77
N ASP A 64 7.16 2.74 -2.77
CA ASP A 64 7.68 2.18 -4.03
C ASP A 64 9.18 1.93 -3.85
N LEU A 65 9.60 0.68 -4.08
CA LEU A 65 10.98 0.22 -3.95
C LEU A 65 11.45 -0.30 -5.32
N LEU A 66 11.65 0.62 -6.26
CA LEU A 66 12.06 0.31 -7.64
C LEU A 66 11.02 -0.47 -8.47
N VAL A 67 9.76 -0.60 -8.03
CA VAL A 67 8.75 -1.42 -8.73
C VAL A 67 8.19 -0.68 -9.93
N PHE A 68 7.78 0.58 -9.74
CA PHE A 68 7.09 1.35 -10.79
C PHE A 68 7.94 2.46 -11.41
N THR A 69 8.94 2.96 -10.68
CA THR A 69 9.69 4.16 -11.12
C THR A 69 11.21 4.05 -11.03
N TRP A 70 11.77 2.87 -10.73
CA TRP A 70 13.21 2.73 -10.43
C TRP A 70 13.72 3.73 -9.38
N ASP A 71 12.84 4.11 -8.45
CA ASP A 71 13.11 5.09 -7.41
C ASP A 71 12.68 4.55 -6.03
N PHE A 72 13.27 5.12 -4.97
CA PHE A 72 12.91 4.85 -3.58
C PHE A 72 12.06 6.01 -3.05
N ARG A 73 10.74 5.86 -3.07
CA ARG A 73 9.82 6.92 -2.65
C ARG A 73 8.75 6.42 -1.69
N THR A 74 8.31 7.33 -0.83
CA THR A 74 7.16 7.12 0.06
C THR A 74 6.09 8.15 -0.30
N LEU A 75 4.89 7.67 -0.61
CA LEU A 75 3.70 8.50 -0.85
C LEU A 75 2.82 8.41 0.39
N HIS A 76 2.21 9.53 0.77
CA HIS A 76 1.33 9.64 1.93
C HIS A 76 -0.04 10.15 1.51
N GLY A 77 -1.07 9.37 1.86
CA GLY A 77 -2.48 9.65 1.59
C GLY A 77 -2.95 9.09 0.25
N THR A 78 -4.20 8.63 0.23
CA THR A 78 -4.82 7.99 -0.95
C THR A 78 -4.81 8.87 -2.19
N GLN A 79 -4.89 10.20 -2.05
CA GLN A 79 -4.85 11.11 -3.19
C GLN A 79 -3.51 11.07 -3.94
N LYS A 80 -2.37 11.05 -3.23
CA LYS A 80 -1.05 10.94 -3.86
C LYS A 80 -0.83 9.56 -4.46
N ILE A 81 -1.33 8.52 -3.80
CA ILE A 81 -1.28 7.15 -4.28
C ILE A 81 -2.11 7.03 -5.57
N ALA A 82 -3.31 7.60 -5.62
CA ALA A 82 -4.19 7.60 -6.79
C ALA A 82 -3.48 8.22 -8.01
N THR A 83 -2.96 9.44 -7.87
CA THR A 83 -2.21 10.11 -8.95
C THR A 83 -1.04 9.25 -9.42
N PHE A 84 -0.28 8.68 -8.49
CA PHE A 84 0.85 7.82 -8.82
C PHE A 84 0.43 6.56 -9.59
N LEU A 85 -0.64 5.87 -9.16
CA LEU A 85 -1.11 4.66 -9.81
C LEU A 85 -1.70 4.96 -11.20
N HIS A 86 -2.44 6.07 -11.37
CA HIS A 86 -2.92 6.53 -12.67
C HIS A 86 -1.77 6.75 -13.65
N ASP A 87 -0.67 7.35 -13.19
CA ASP A 87 0.48 7.64 -14.04
C ASP A 87 1.30 6.38 -14.39
N ARG A 88 1.34 5.37 -13.49
CA ARG A 88 2.30 4.27 -13.58
C ARG A 88 1.73 2.94 -14.01
N LEU A 89 0.55 2.55 -13.53
CA LEU A 89 -0.02 1.24 -13.83
C LEU A 89 -0.15 0.97 -15.34
N PRO A 90 -0.62 1.91 -16.19
CA PRO A 90 -0.78 1.66 -17.62
C PRO A 90 0.52 1.24 -18.32
N SER A 91 1.67 1.74 -17.86
CA SER A 91 2.98 1.46 -18.43
C SER A 91 3.74 0.30 -17.76
N ALA A 92 3.33 -0.07 -16.54
CA ALA A 92 4.06 -1.04 -15.74
C ALA A 92 3.75 -2.49 -16.13
N HIS A 93 2.58 -2.75 -16.72
CA HIS A 93 2.10 -4.10 -17.08
C HIS A 93 2.28 -5.10 -15.94
N ALA A 94 2.06 -4.68 -14.70
CA ALA A 94 2.35 -5.48 -13.52
C ALA A 94 1.32 -6.61 -13.39
N HIS A 95 1.81 -7.85 -13.27
CA HIS A 95 1.01 -9.07 -13.22
C HIS A 95 1.73 -10.18 -12.48
N ALA A 96 1.04 -11.31 -12.23
CA ALA A 96 1.59 -12.51 -11.60
C ALA A 96 2.14 -12.23 -10.18
N PHE A 97 1.45 -11.34 -9.46
CA PHE A 97 1.76 -11.02 -8.07
C PHE A 97 1.71 -12.29 -7.19
N THR A 98 2.76 -12.51 -6.39
CA THR A 98 2.84 -13.63 -5.46
C THR A 98 3.11 -13.15 -4.05
N LEU A 99 2.28 -13.57 -3.09
CA LEU A 99 2.52 -13.31 -1.68
C LEU A 99 3.57 -14.30 -1.16
N LYS A 100 4.72 -13.78 -0.74
CA LYS A 100 5.70 -14.57 0.02
C LYS A 100 5.34 -14.47 1.50
N CYS A 101 4.96 -15.59 2.11
CA CYS A 101 4.69 -15.66 3.55
C CYS A 101 5.97 -15.81 4.39
N GLU A 102 7.13 -15.96 3.75
CA GLU A 102 8.42 -16.02 4.44
C GLU A 102 8.97 -14.61 4.64
N LEU A 103 9.43 -14.34 5.86
CA LEU A 103 10.04 -13.08 6.25
C LEU A 103 11.34 -12.90 5.45
N VAL A 104 11.36 -11.99 4.48
CA VAL A 104 12.63 -11.54 3.90
C VAL A 104 13.33 -10.68 4.94
N VAL A 105 14.14 -11.31 5.78
CA VAL A 105 15.07 -10.59 6.66
C VAL A 105 16.10 -9.96 5.72
N VAL A 106 16.02 -8.65 5.53
CA VAL A 106 17.13 -7.91 4.90
C VAL A 106 18.26 -7.91 5.94
N GLN A 107 19.15 -8.89 5.83
CA GLN A 107 20.35 -8.95 6.63
C GLN A 107 21.30 -7.86 6.13
N ILE A 108 21.26 -6.69 6.76
CA ILE A 108 22.29 -5.68 6.60
C ILE A 108 23.52 -6.24 7.31
N ALA A 109 24.35 -6.98 6.59
CA ALA A 109 25.71 -7.22 7.00
C ALA A 109 26.46 -5.89 6.89
N LEU A 110 26.69 -5.23 8.03
CA LEU A 110 27.74 -4.24 8.13
C LEU A 110 29.06 -5.01 8.06
N PHE A 111 29.79 -4.86 6.95
CA PHE A 111 31.21 -5.19 6.88
C PHE A 111 32.00 -3.96 7.31
#